data_AF-A0AAD8LZJ8-F1
#
_entry.id   AF-A0AAD8LZJ8-F1
#
_cell.length_a   1.000
_cell.length_b   1.000
_cell.length_c   1.000
_cell.angle_alpha   90.00
_cell.angle_beta   90.00
_cell.angle_gamma   90.00
#
_symmetry.space_group_name_H-M   'P 1'
#
loop_
_entity.id
_entity.type
_entity.pdbx_description
1 polymer ?
#
loop_
_entity_poly.entity_id
_entity_poly.type
_entity_poly.pdbx_seq_one_letter_code
_entity_poly.pdbx_strand_id
1 'polypeptide(L)'
;MASKKTTSNTSEVGIAKRLWIKFHKESIHALYNPFLVSLASGNLSLDSFRHYISQDFHFLKAFARAYELAEECCDDDDAKVDFNDLRKSVLEELKMHDSFVQEWGSDPTKENNLSPATVKYTDFLLATASGKVEGVKGPGKLATPFEKTKVAAYTLGATTPCMRLYAFLGKELQQFVNLDENSHPYKKWIDNYSCTAFQASALQTEDLLDRLSVTLTGEELNIIENLYYQAMKLEIELFSAQPLLQPTVLPLTKDQLDNQIARMPSADLRSTWGVLSGQYTEEYEQCIETILLRQKAEKFNYDDLSKALEQLSDFEEKANTRVIESGVLKGLYFDDIKRAGERLILQDGCPGFFKSIIGNENWRKNVHVLSYCWCGDLIRSAFSSVGLEALNVHANEFTYEESASTGEIIDNVHSPMDKVQAFKDILHECSSDKKNLSVYIGDSVGDLLCLLEADVGIVVGSSSSLRRVGSHFGVSFVPLFPGLVVKQKNCTEESPACWKGLSGTLYTVESWAEINAFILGK
;
A
#
# COMPACT_ATOMS: atom_id res chain seq x y z
N MET A 1 -59.72 9.83 -3.01
CA MET A 1 -58.68 9.06 -3.73
C MET A 1 -57.49 9.97 -3.97
N ALA A 2 -56.46 9.87 -3.15
CA ALA A 2 -55.15 10.47 -3.40
C ALA A 2 -54.11 9.48 -2.88
N SER A 3 -53.45 8.81 -3.83
CA SER A 3 -52.41 7.82 -3.57
C SER A 3 -51.16 8.52 -3.06
N LYS A 4 -50.77 8.25 -1.82
CA LYS A 4 -49.44 8.58 -1.30
C LYS A 4 -48.45 7.61 -1.95
N LYS A 5 -47.65 8.13 -2.88
CA LYS A 5 -46.44 7.48 -3.36
C LYS A 5 -45.52 7.19 -2.18
N THR A 6 -45.36 5.90 -1.87
CA THR A 6 -44.31 5.39 -1.01
C THR A 6 -42.99 5.55 -1.76
N THR A 7 -42.21 6.58 -1.42
CA THR A 7 -40.80 6.65 -1.77
C THR A 7 -40.08 5.55 -0.99
N SER A 8 -39.61 4.51 -1.70
CA SER A 8 -38.70 3.51 -1.13
C SER A 8 -37.38 4.21 -0.81
N ASN A 9 -37.14 4.49 0.47
CA ASN A 9 -35.80 4.77 0.95
C ASN A 9 -34.93 3.55 0.65
N THR A 10 -33.95 3.70 -0.21
CA THR A 10 -32.79 2.81 -0.29
C THR A 10 -32.15 2.79 1.10
N SER A 11 -32.27 1.66 1.81
CA SER A 11 -31.66 1.46 3.12
C SER A 11 -30.15 1.70 3.02
N GLU A 12 -29.62 2.67 3.78
CA GLU A 12 -28.18 2.78 4.02
C GLU A 12 -27.68 1.42 4.53
N VAL A 13 -26.74 0.82 3.80
CA VAL A 13 -26.09 -0.43 4.21
C VAL A 13 -25.25 -0.12 5.46
N GLY A 14 -25.52 -0.81 6.58
CA GLY A 14 -24.79 -0.66 7.84
C GLY A 14 -23.27 -0.89 7.71
N ILE A 15 -22.48 -0.35 8.64
CA ILE A 15 -21.02 -0.42 8.57
C ILE A 15 -20.51 -1.85 8.57
N ALA A 16 -21.08 -2.74 9.38
CA ALA A 16 -20.67 -4.15 9.44
C ALA A 16 -20.74 -4.81 8.06
N LYS A 17 -21.88 -4.65 7.37
CA LYS A 17 -22.05 -5.18 6.01
C LYS A 17 -21.14 -4.51 4.99
N ARG A 18 -20.86 -3.20 5.09
CA ARG A 18 -19.90 -2.52 4.22
C ARG A 18 -18.47 -3.07 4.40
N LEU A 19 -18.04 -3.28 5.65
CA LEU A 19 -16.73 -3.82 5.98
C LEU A 19 -16.60 -5.27 5.52
N TRP A 20 -17.63 -6.11 5.72
CA TRP A 20 -17.66 -7.47 5.20
C TRP A 20 -17.51 -7.52 3.68
N ILE A 21 -18.21 -6.67 2.94
CA ILE A 21 -18.07 -6.57 1.47
C ILE A 21 -16.66 -6.11 1.09
N LYS A 22 -16.14 -5.09 1.78
CA LYS A 22 -14.82 -4.52 1.51
C LYS A 22 -13.68 -5.52 1.73
N PHE A 23 -13.77 -6.32 2.79
CA PHE A 23 -12.76 -7.32 3.17
C PHE A 23 -13.17 -8.76 2.81
N HIS A 24 -14.03 -8.90 1.80
CA HIS A 24 -14.43 -10.22 1.32
C HIS A 24 -13.23 -11.03 0.81
N LYS A 25 -12.22 -10.36 0.22
CA LYS A 25 -10.99 -11.04 -0.23
C LYS A 25 -10.31 -11.81 0.89
N GLU A 26 -10.25 -11.25 2.10
CA GLU A 26 -9.65 -11.87 3.28
C GLU A 26 -10.45 -13.11 3.72
N SER A 27 -11.78 -13.06 3.67
CA SER A 27 -12.62 -14.25 3.94
C SER A 27 -12.39 -15.39 2.94
N ILE A 28 -12.17 -15.07 1.66
CA ILE A 28 -11.81 -16.06 0.64
C ILE A 28 -10.41 -16.61 0.90
N HIS A 29 -9.46 -15.77 1.31
CA HIS A 29 -8.12 -16.24 1.68
C HIS A 29 -8.18 -17.22 2.86
N ALA A 30 -8.97 -16.92 3.90
CA ALA A 30 -9.20 -17.84 5.01
C ALA A 30 -9.79 -19.18 4.51
N LEU A 31 -10.83 -19.15 3.67
CA LEU A 31 -11.46 -20.37 3.13
C LEU A 31 -10.48 -21.28 2.37
N TYR A 32 -9.52 -20.69 1.65
CA TYR A 32 -8.48 -21.42 0.90
C TYR A 32 -7.22 -21.74 1.74
N ASN A 33 -7.25 -21.50 3.05
CA ASN A 33 -6.14 -21.86 3.92
C ASN A 33 -5.97 -23.40 3.96
N PRO A 34 -4.73 -23.94 3.85
CA PRO A 34 -4.52 -25.39 3.83
C PRO A 34 -5.04 -26.11 5.07
N PHE A 35 -5.08 -25.46 6.24
CA PHE A 35 -5.69 -25.99 7.45
C PHE A 35 -7.20 -26.20 7.25
N LEU A 36 -7.92 -25.17 6.80
CA LEU A 36 -9.37 -25.22 6.60
C LEU A 36 -9.76 -26.16 5.46
N VAL A 37 -8.99 -26.22 4.37
CA VAL A 37 -9.23 -27.19 3.29
C VAL A 37 -8.99 -28.63 3.76
N SER A 38 -7.98 -28.87 4.59
CA SER A 38 -7.76 -30.17 5.20
C SER A 38 -8.87 -30.55 6.17
N LEU A 39 -9.38 -29.58 6.95
CA LEU A 39 -10.49 -29.78 7.86
C LEU A 39 -11.78 -30.10 7.09
N ALA A 40 -12.07 -29.35 6.03
CA ALA A 40 -13.22 -29.53 5.15
C ALA A 40 -13.27 -30.90 4.48
N SER A 41 -12.10 -31.44 4.12
CA SER A 41 -11.97 -32.75 3.47
C SER A 41 -11.98 -33.92 4.46
N GLY A 42 -11.97 -33.67 5.77
CA GLY A 42 -11.87 -34.69 6.80
C GLY A 42 -10.47 -35.31 6.97
N ASN A 43 -9.46 -34.83 6.24
CA ASN A 43 -8.10 -35.38 6.23
C ASN A 43 -7.09 -34.61 7.08
N LEU A 44 -7.51 -33.54 7.77
CA LEU A 44 -6.66 -32.86 8.75
C LEU A 44 -6.19 -33.87 9.81
N SER A 45 -4.93 -33.77 10.24
CA SER A 45 -4.46 -34.62 11.33
C SER A 45 -5.14 -34.25 12.66
N LEU A 46 -5.49 -35.24 13.48
CA LEU A 46 -6.12 -34.97 14.78
C LEU A 46 -5.20 -34.16 15.70
N ASP A 47 -3.88 -34.31 15.60
CA ASP A 47 -2.92 -33.54 16.40
C ASP A 47 -2.87 -32.07 15.97
N SER A 48 -2.97 -31.79 14.66
CA SER A 48 -3.14 -30.43 14.14
C SER A 48 -4.43 -29.79 14.66
N PHE A 49 -5.53 -30.54 14.66
CA PHE A 49 -6.82 -30.06 15.17
C PHE A 49 -6.78 -29.83 16.68
N ARG A 50 -6.16 -30.73 17.45
CA ARG A 50 -5.95 -30.58 18.90
C ARG A 50 -5.11 -29.34 19.23
N HIS A 51 -4.03 -29.11 18.48
CA HIS A 51 -3.22 -27.92 18.64
C HIS A 51 -4.05 -26.65 18.40
N TYR A 52 -4.84 -26.63 17.32
CA TYR A 52 -5.75 -25.52 17.04
C TYR A 52 -6.76 -25.29 18.18
N ILE A 53 -7.46 -26.32 18.65
CA ILE A 53 -8.40 -26.24 19.78
C ILE A 53 -7.72 -25.74 21.07
N SER A 54 -6.47 -26.14 21.30
CA SER A 54 -5.65 -25.67 22.44
C SER A 54 -5.36 -24.16 22.33
N GLN A 55 -4.95 -23.69 21.15
CA GLN A 55 -4.74 -22.26 20.90
C GLN A 55 -6.06 -21.46 20.98
N ASP A 56 -7.13 -22.01 20.43
CA ASP A 56 -8.44 -21.37 20.39
C ASP A 56 -9.05 -21.21 21.79
N PHE A 57 -8.80 -22.16 22.70
CA PHE A 57 -9.18 -22.03 24.11
C PHE A 57 -8.58 -20.78 24.78
N HIS A 58 -7.32 -20.45 24.49
CA HIS A 58 -6.70 -19.23 25.00
C HIS A 58 -7.24 -17.97 24.30
N PHE A 59 -7.49 -18.07 23.00
CA PHE A 59 -8.10 -16.99 22.23
C PHE A 59 -9.50 -16.64 22.75
N LEU A 60 -10.38 -17.63 22.94
CA LEU A 60 -11.74 -17.44 23.46
C LEU A 60 -11.76 -16.86 24.89
N LYS A 61 -10.76 -17.17 25.73
CA LYS A 61 -10.61 -16.50 27.03
C LYS A 61 -10.33 -15.00 26.90
N ALA A 62 -9.44 -14.62 25.98
CA ALA A 62 -9.18 -13.21 25.69
C ALA A 62 -10.40 -12.53 25.06
N PHE A 63 -11.11 -13.24 24.19
CA PHE A 63 -12.34 -12.77 23.54
C PHE A 63 -13.46 -12.50 24.55
N ALA A 64 -13.70 -13.43 25.48
CA ALA A 64 -14.66 -13.23 26.58
C ALA A 64 -14.28 -12.05 27.48
N ARG A 65 -12.98 -11.87 27.76
CA ARG A 65 -12.48 -10.72 28.53
C ARG A 65 -12.62 -9.40 27.78
N ALA A 66 -12.45 -9.41 26.45
CA ALA A 66 -12.69 -8.22 25.62
C ALA A 66 -14.16 -7.78 25.68
N TYR A 67 -15.11 -8.72 25.63
CA TYR A 67 -16.53 -8.40 25.82
C TYR A 67 -16.86 -7.89 27.21
N GLU A 68 -16.26 -8.46 28.26
CA GLU A 68 -16.42 -7.93 29.62
C GLU A 68 -15.93 -6.47 29.75
N LEU A 69 -14.76 -6.16 29.17
CA LEU A 69 -14.23 -4.80 29.17
C LEU A 69 -15.11 -3.84 28.34
N ALA A 70 -15.66 -4.30 27.21
CA ALA A 70 -16.57 -3.51 26.39
C ALA A 70 -17.92 -3.25 27.10
N GLU A 71 -18.45 -4.24 27.81
CA GLU A 71 -19.65 -4.13 28.66
C GLU A 71 -19.45 -3.02 29.72
N GLU A 72 -18.30 -3.02 30.41
CA GLU A 72 -17.93 -1.99 31.39
C GLU A 72 -17.79 -0.57 30.79
N CYS A 73 -17.61 -0.49 29.47
CA CYS A 73 -17.46 0.76 28.73
C CYS A 73 -18.76 1.30 28.13
N CYS A 74 -19.86 0.55 28.21
CA CYS A 74 -21.17 0.97 27.69
C CYS A 74 -21.94 1.80 28.71
N ASP A 75 -22.55 2.91 28.26
CA ASP A 75 -23.50 3.68 29.07
C ASP A 75 -24.96 3.21 28.86
N ASP A 76 -25.27 2.60 27.72
CA ASP A 76 -26.58 2.06 27.34
C ASP A 76 -26.81 0.67 27.95
N ASP A 77 -27.91 0.49 28.69
CA ASP A 77 -28.20 -0.79 29.36
C ASP A 77 -28.58 -1.88 28.35
N ASP A 78 -29.18 -1.53 27.22
CA ASP A 78 -29.48 -2.50 26.15
C ASP A 78 -28.17 -3.04 25.54
N ALA A 79 -27.21 -2.16 25.23
CA ALA A 79 -25.88 -2.57 24.77
C ALA A 79 -25.12 -3.44 25.78
N LYS A 80 -25.24 -3.18 27.09
CA LYS A 80 -24.65 -4.04 28.12
C LYS A 80 -25.24 -5.45 28.11
N VAL A 81 -26.56 -5.56 27.96
CA VAL A 81 -27.24 -6.87 27.84
C VAL A 81 -26.72 -7.63 26.62
N ASP A 82 -26.57 -6.95 25.48
CA ASP A 82 -26.03 -7.58 24.28
C ASP A 82 -24.59 -8.07 24.48
N PHE A 83 -23.69 -7.27 25.04
CA PHE A 83 -22.32 -7.72 25.35
C PHE A 83 -22.31 -8.89 26.34
N ASN A 84 -23.19 -8.86 27.33
CA ASN A 84 -23.31 -9.94 28.30
C ASN A 84 -23.74 -11.26 27.64
N ASP A 85 -24.67 -11.20 26.69
CA ASP A 85 -25.15 -12.37 25.96
C ASP A 85 -24.12 -12.91 24.94
N LEU A 86 -23.38 -12.01 24.27
CA LEU A 86 -22.23 -12.39 23.45
C LEU A 86 -21.15 -13.09 24.30
N ARG A 87 -20.84 -12.53 25.48
CA ARG A 87 -19.89 -13.13 26.42
C ARG A 87 -20.35 -14.49 26.92
N LYS A 88 -21.63 -14.68 27.25
CA LYS A 88 -22.17 -16.00 27.63
C LYS A 88 -21.99 -17.01 26.51
N SER A 89 -22.26 -16.63 25.26
CA SER A 89 -22.11 -17.51 24.10
C SER A 89 -20.67 -18.03 23.98
N VAL A 90 -19.67 -17.14 24.13
CA VAL A 90 -18.24 -17.50 24.12
C VAL A 90 -17.89 -18.42 25.30
N LEU A 91 -18.44 -18.18 26.50
CA LEU A 91 -18.22 -19.04 27.66
C LEU A 91 -18.85 -20.43 27.50
N GLU A 92 -19.95 -20.55 26.77
CA GLU A 92 -20.54 -21.84 26.41
C GLU A 92 -19.68 -22.59 25.40
N GLU A 93 -19.10 -21.89 24.43
CA GLU A 93 -18.15 -22.45 23.46
C GLU A 93 -16.87 -22.96 24.15
N LEU A 94 -16.34 -22.23 25.14
CA LEU A 94 -15.23 -22.68 25.97
C LEU A 94 -15.54 -23.99 26.71
N LYS A 95 -16.75 -24.14 27.27
CA LYS A 95 -17.17 -25.39 27.92
C LYS A 95 -17.26 -26.54 26.91
N MET A 96 -17.63 -26.24 25.67
CA MET A 96 -17.67 -27.23 24.60
C MET A 96 -16.25 -27.66 24.19
N HIS A 97 -15.29 -26.74 24.14
CA HIS A 97 -13.85 -27.04 23.97
C HIS A 97 -13.32 -27.92 25.11
N ASP A 98 -13.68 -27.62 26.36
CA ASP A 98 -13.36 -28.46 27.52
C ASP A 98 -13.91 -29.89 27.37
N SER A 99 -15.09 -30.06 26.77
CA SER A 99 -15.66 -31.39 26.53
C SER A 99 -14.86 -32.22 25.50
N PHE A 100 -14.39 -31.58 24.41
CA PHE A 100 -13.54 -32.24 23.42
C PHE A 100 -12.21 -32.68 24.01
N VAL A 101 -11.63 -31.80 24.81
CA VAL A 101 -10.40 -32.01 25.55
C VAL A 101 -10.49 -33.19 26.53
N GLN A 102 -11.60 -33.30 27.27
CA GLN A 102 -11.84 -34.40 28.19
C GLN A 102 -12.01 -35.74 27.45
N GLU A 103 -12.67 -35.74 26.29
CA GLU A 103 -12.81 -36.91 25.43
C GLU A 103 -11.46 -37.40 24.87
N TRP A 104 -10.48 -36.49 24.68
CA TRP A 104 -9.16 -36.82 24.11
C TRP A 104 -8.08 -37.17 25.15
N GLY A 105 -8.36 -37.02 26.44
CA GLY A 105 -7.46 -37.44 27.53
C GLY A 105 -6.21 -36.56 27.73
N SER A 106 -6.12 -35.42 27.06
CA SER A 106 -5.01 -34.45 27.18
C SER A 106 -5.54 -33.11 27.69
N ASP A 107 -4.90 -32.57 28.73
CA ASP A 107 -5.28 -31.31 29.37
C ASP A 107 -4.66 -30.11 28.61
N PRO A 108 -5.43 -29.27 27.92
CA PRO A 108 -4.97 -28.11 27.14
C PRO A 108 -4.34 -27.06 28.06
N THR A 109 -4.64 -27.08 29.36
CA THR A 109 -4.01 -26.18 30.33
C THR A 109 -2.56 -26.55 30.64
N LYS A 110 -2.08 -27.72 30.20
CA LYS A 110 -0.70 -28.18 30.40
C LYS A 110 0.24 -27.85 29.23
N GLU A 111 -0.29 -27.52 28.05
CA GLU A 111 0.52 -27.01 26.92
C GLU A 111 0.72 -25.51 27.08
N ASN A 112 1.70 -25.09 27.88
CA ASN A 112 2.01 -23.68 28.16
C ASN A 112 2.58 -22.87 26.97
N ASN A 113 2.57 -23.40 25.74
CA ASN A 113 3.20 -22.75 24.59
C ASN A 113 2.14 -22.16 23.66
N LEU A 114 1.74 -20.92 23.96
CA LEU A 114 0.98 -20.11 23.03
C LEU A 114 1.80 -19.86 21.76
N SER A 115 1.19 -20.06 20.60
CA SER A 115 1.81 -19.71 19.33
C SER A 115 1.99 -18.19 19.24
N PRO A 116 3.04 -17.69 18.55
CA PRO A 116 3.20 -16.26 18.32
C PRO A 116 1.97 -15.59 17.67
N ALA A 117 1.26 -16.32 16.80
CA ALA A 117 0.03 -15.84 16.17
C ALA A 117 -1.11 -15.66 17.21
N THR A 118 -1.29 -16.63 18.10
CA THR A 118 -2.28 -16.58 19.18
C THR A 118 -1.99 -15.40 20.11
N VAL A 119 -0.74 -15.25 20.58
CA VAL A 119 -0.33 -14.14 21.46
C VAL A 119 -0.62 -12.79 20.80
N LYS A 120 -0.18 -12.62 19.55
CA LYS A 120 -0.36 -11.38 18.79
C LYS A 120 -1.84 -11.01 18.67
N TYR A 121 -2.72 -12.00 18.44
CA TYR A 121 -4.15 -11.74 18.31
C TYR A 121 -4.81 -11.45 19.67
N THR A 122 -4.49 -12.20 20.72
CA THR A 122 -5.02 -11.92 22.06
C THR A 122 -4.58 -10.56 22.59
N ASP A 123 -3.32 -10.17 22.35
CA ASP A 123 -2.80 -8.86 22.75
C ASP A 123 -3.50 -7.73 22.01
N PHE A 124 -3.75 -7.90 20.69
CA PHE A 124 -4.50 -6.95 19.88
C PHE A 124 -5.93 -6.75 20.42
N LEU A 125 -6.66 -7.84 20.71
CA LEU A 125 -8.03 -7.77 21.23
C LEU A 125 -8.07 -7.09 22.61
N LEU A 126 -7.21 -7.51 23.54
CA LEU A 126 -7.18 -6.97 24.90
C LEU A 126 -6.68 -5.52 24.94
N ALA A 127 -5.73 -5.15 24.09
CA ALA A 127 -5.29 -3.77 23.95
C ALA A 127 -6.43 -2.88 23.44
N THR A 128 -7.15 -3.32 22.41
CA THR A 128 -8.31 -2.60 21.85
C THR A 128 -9.40 -2.43 22.92
N ALA A 129 -9.77 -3.51 23.61
CA ALA A 129 -10.80 -3.48 24.65
C ALA A 129 -10.39 -2.67 25.90
N SER A 130 -9.10 -2.52 26.15
CA SER A 130 -8.57 -1.65 27.21
C SER A 130 -8.43 -0.18 26.77
N GLY A 131 -8.86 0.17 25.55
CA GLY A 131 -8.79 1.52 24.99
C GLY A 131 -7.42 1.94 24.43
N LYS A 132 -6.48 1.00 24.28
CA LYS A 132 -5.17 1.26 23.65
C LYS A 132 -5.28 1.10 22.13
N VAL A 133 -5.91 2.08 21.48
CA VAL A 133 -6.14 2.08 20.02
C VAL A 133 -5.28 3.17 19.37
N GLU A 134 -4.46 2.81 18.39
CA GLU A 134 -3.65 3.76 17.62
C GLU A 134 -4.55 4.76 16.87
N GLY A 135 -4.19 6.04 16.90
CA GLY A 135 -4.98 7.13 16.29
C GLY A 135 -5.94 7.83 17.24
N VAL A 136 -6.20 7.29 18.43
CA VAL A 136 -6.95 7.99 19.49
C VAL A 136 -5.99 8.91 20.27
N LYS A 137 -6.15 10.24 20.17
CA LYS A 137 -5.35 11.20 20.92
C LYS A 137 -5.81 11.27 22.39
N GLY A 138 -5.05 10.65 23.30
CA GLY A 138 -5.21 10.84 24.75
C GLY A 138 -4.48 9.80 25.59
N PRO A 139 -3.85 10.17 26.73
CA PRO A 139 -3.10 9.23 27.56
C PRO A 139 -4.02 8.37 28.43
N GLY A 140 -4.06 7.05 28.19
CA GLY A 140 -4.15 5.98 29.20
C GLY A 140 -5.31 5.95 30.22
N LYS A 141 -6.23 6.90 30.21
CA LYS A 141 -7.45 6.94 31.03
C LYS A 141 -8.52 7.67 30.24
N LEU A 142 -9.47 6.90 29.70
CA LEU A 142 -10.70 7.42 29.08
C LEU A 142 -11.38 8.33 30.11
N ALA A 143 -11.39 9.63 29.85
CA ALA A 143 -11.70 10.65 30.86
C ALA A 143 -13.21 10.92 30.94
N THR A 144 -13.95 10.64 29.86
CA THR A 144 -15.39 10.90 29.77
C THR A 144 -16.19 9.62 29.46
N PRO A 145 -17.46 9.51 29.92
CA PRO A 145 -18.36 8.40 29.55
C PRO A 145 -18.51 8.23 28.03
N PHE A 146 -18.52 9.35 27.29
CA PHE A 146 -18.58 9.35 25.83
C PHE A 146 -17.35 8.69 25.18
N GLU A 147 -16.14 8.91 25.71
CA GLU A 147 -14.93 8.25 25.22
C GLU A 147 -14.91 6.75 25.54
N LYS A 148 -15.51 6.34 26.66
CA LYS A 148 -15.65 4.92 27.01
C LYS A 148 -16.58 4.20 26.05
N THR A 149 -17.72 4.79 25.71
CA THR A 149 -18.67 4.19 24.76
C THR A 149 -18.03 3.93 23.39
N LYS A 150 -17.05 4.74 22.95
CA LYS A 150 -16.29 4.50 21.71
C LYS A 150 -15.44 3.22 21.77
N VAL A 151 -14.90 2.89 22.94
CA VAL A 151 -14.09 1.67 23.12
C VAL A 151 -14.93 0.42 22.94
N ALA A 152 -16.21 0.44 23.33
CA ALA A 152 -17.14 -0.64 23.02
C ALA A 152 -17.32 -0.83 21.51
N ALA A 153 -17.52 0.25 20.75
CA ALA A 153 -17.59 0.21 19.29
C ALA A 153 -16.29 -0.28 18.63
N TYR A 154 -15.13 0.17 19.12
CA TYR A 154 -13.82 -0.30 18.63
C TYR A 154 -13.57 -1.79 18.94
N THR A 155 -14.00 -2.25 20.11
CA THR A 155 -13.93 -3.67 20.48
C THR A 155 -14.79 -4.51 19.54
N LEU A 156 -15.98 -4.02 19.18
CA LEU A 156 -16.79 -4.67 18.13
C LEU A 156 -16.14 -4.62 16.77
N GLY A 157 -15.48 -3.52 16.40
CA GLY A 157 -14.67 -3.44 15.17
C GLY A 157 -13.61 -4.54 15.10
N ALA A 158 -13.00 -4.89 16.24
CA ALA A 158 -11.99 -5.95 16.34
C ALA A 158 -12.56 -7.38 16.49
N THR A 159 -13.79 -7.56 16.98
CA THR A 159 -14.38 -8.88 17.29
C THR A 159 -15.43 -9.35 16.26
N THR A 160 -16.18 -8.44 15.66
CA THR A 160 -17.16 -8.72 14.59
C THR A 160 -16.59 -9.54 13.43
N PRO A 161 -15.40 -9.26 12.87
CA PRO A 161 -14.87 -10.05 11.77
C PRO A 161 -14.68 -11.52 12.12
N CYS A 162 -14.26 -11.86 13.34
CA CYS A 162 -14.15 -13.23 13.83
C CYS A 162 -15.52 -13.93 13.76
N MET A 163 -16.52 -13.36 14.45
CA MET A 163 -17.89 -13.92 14.50
C MET A 163 -18.46 -14.14 13.10
N ARG A 164 -18.30 -13.13 12.23
CA ARG A 164 -18.79 -13.17 10.87
C ARG A 164 -18.03 -14.18 10.00
N LEU A 165 -16.71 -14.26 10.14
CA LEU A 165 -15.88 -15.19 9.38
C LEU A 165 -16.19 -16.64 9.74
N TYR A 166 -16.29 -16.98 11.03
CA TYR A 166 -16.63 -18.34 11.46
C TYR A 166 -18.05 -18.73 11.02
N ALA A 167 -19.00 -17.80 11.06
CA ALA A 167 -20.34 -18.02 10.53
C ALA A 167 -20.32 -18.29 9.01
N PHE A 168 -19.50 -17.57 8.25
CA PHE A 168 -19.30 -17.79 6.82
C PHE A 168 -18.64 -19.16 6.57
N LEU A 169 -17.52 -19.44 7.22
CA LEU A 169 -16.79 -20.71 7.08
C LEU A 169 -17.67 -21.90 7.44
N GLY A 170 -18.40 -21.86 8.55
CA GLY A 170 -19.31 -22.94 8.93
C GLY A 170 -20.32 -23.27 7.84
N LYS A 171 -20.91 -22.25 7.18
CA LYS A 171 -21.85 -22.46 6.06
C LYS A 171 -21.19 -23.02 4.80
N GLU A 172 -20.02 -22.51 4.42
CA GLU A 172 -19.29 -23.04 3.27
C GLU A 172 -18.86 -24.50 3.50
N LEU A 173 -18.37 -24.79 4.71
CA LEU A 173 -17.85 -26.11 5.08
C LEU A 173 -18.95 -27.15 5.27
N GLN A 174 -20.16 -26.76 5.67
CA GLN A 174 -21.30 -27.67 5.86
C GLN A 174 -21.62 -28.46 4.58
N GLN A 175 -21.35 -27.89 3.41
CA GLN A 175 -21.63 -28.52 2.11
C GLN A 175 -20.79 -29.79 1.88
N PHE A 176 -19.67 -29.95 2.60
CA PHE A 176 -18.78 -31.11 2.50
C PHE A 176 -19.06 -32.16 3.58
N VAL A 177 -19.94 -31.86 4.54
CA VAL A 177 -20.41 -32.81 5.55
C VAL A 177 -21.60 -33.59 4.95
N ASN A 178 -21.33 -34.77 4.38
CA ASN A 178 -22.37 -35.63 3.81
C ASN A 178 -23.44 -36.01 4.85
N LEU A 179 -24.72 -35.98 4.44
CA LEU A 179 -25.87 -36.33 5.30
C LEU A 179 -25.93 -37.82 5.68
N ASP A 180 -25.31 -38.70 4.89
CA ASP A 180 -25.42 -40.15 5.04
C ASP A 180 -24.28 -40.80 5.86
N GLU A 181 -23.26 -40.04 6.26
CA GLU A 181 -22.13 -40.56 7.01
C GLU A 181 -21.92 -39.83 8.34
N ASN A 182 -22.13 -40.54 9.45
CA ASN A 182 -21.65 -40.17 10.79
C ASN A 182 -20.09 -40.20 10.91
N SER A 183 -19.36 -40.19 9.77
CA SER A 183 -17.93 -40.50 9.70
C SER A 183 -17.02 -39.27 9.74
N HIS A 184 -17.53 -38.06 9.41
CA HIS A 184 -16.67 -36.88 9.25
C HIS A 184 -16.04 -36.46 10.60
N PRO A 185 -14.70 -36.54 10.77
CA PRO A 185 -14.05 -36.37 12.07
C PRO A 185 -14.32 -35.02 12.73
N TYR A 186 -14.54 -33.97 11.93
CA TYR A 186 -14.73 -32.59 12.38
C TYR A 186 -16.18 -32.09 12.33
N LYS A 187 -17.15 -33.01 12.15
CA LYS A 187 -18.58 -32.66 11.98
C LYS A 187 -19.10 -31.75 13.10
N LYS A 188 -18.80 -32.06 14.35
CA LYS A 188 -19.29 -31.31 15.52
C LYS A 188 -18.80 -29.85 15.52
N TRP A 189 -17.57 -29.61 15.06
CA TRP A 189 -17.02 -28.26 14.92
C TRP A 189 -17.74 -27.51 13.79
N ILE A 190 -17.91 -28.13 12.61
CA ILE A 190 -18.58 -27.51 11.46
C ILE A 190 -20.05 -27.19 11.78
N ASP A 191 -20.78 -28.15 12.37
CA ASP A 191 -22.17 -27.98 12.79
C ASP A 191 -22.33 -26.82 13.78
N ASN A 192 -21.36 -26.62 14.69
CA ASN A 192 -21.42 -25.56 15.69
C ASN A 192 -21.45 -24.17 15.02
N TYR A 193 -20.56 -23.90 14.07
CA TYR A 193 -20.50 -22.60 13.41
C TYR A 193 -21.55 -22.43 12.28
N SER A 194 -22.05 -23.53 11.73
CA SER A 194 -23.14 -23.49 10.74
C SER A 194 -24.54 -23.40 11.36
N CYS A 195 -24.69 -23.69 12.66
CA CYS A 195 -25.99 -23.72 13.33
C CYS A 195 -26.66 -22.35 13.39
N THR A 196 -27.99 -22.36 13.46
CA THR A 196 -28.80 -21.13 13.49
C THR A 196 -28.50 -20.23 14.68
N ALA A 197 -28.11 -20.79 15.83
CA ALA A 197 -27.75 -20.03 17.02
C ALA A 197 -26.46 -19.22 16.82
N PHE A 198 -25.41 -19.83 16.28
CA PHE A 198 -24.15 -19.12 16.01
C PHE A 198 -24.35 -18.04 14.93
N GLN A 199 -25.11 -18.35 13.88
CA GLN A 199 -25.45 -17.39 12.83
C GLN A 199 -26.23 -16.19 13.38
N ALA A 200 -27.14 -16.42 14.33
CA ALA A 200 -27.86 -15.34 15.01
C ALA A 200 -26.94 -14.50 15.89
N SER A 201 -25.98 -15.11 16.59
CA SER A 201 -24.97 -14.39 17.40
C SER A 201 -24.05 -13.52 16.53
N ALA A 202 -23.63 -14.01 15.36
CA ALA A 202 -22.87 -13.22 14.40
C ALA A 202 -23.67 -12.00 13.90
N LEU A 203 -24.95 -12.19 13.57
CA LEU A 203 -25.84 -11.08 13.19
C LEU A 203 -26.05 -10.08 14.34
N GLN A 204 -26.27 -10.55 15.56
CA GLN A 204 -26.39 -9.71 16.75
C GLN A 204 -25.13 -8.85 16.96
N THR A 205 -23.95 -9.43 16.71
CA THR A 205 -22.68 -8.71 16.79
C THR A 205 -22.59 -7.62 15.70
N GLU A 206 -22.99 -7.92 14.46
CA GLU A 206 -23.04 -6.96 13.35
C GLU A 206 -24.04 -5.81 13.64
N ASP A 207 -25.24 -6.13 14.14
CA ASP A 207 -26.28 -5.16 14.47
C ASP A 207 -25.86 -4.24 15.64
N LEU A 208 -25.18 -4.79 16.64
CA LEU A 208 -24.62 -4.00 17.75
C LEU A 208 -23.49 -3.07 17.26
N LEU A 209 -22.61 -3.54 16.37
CA LEU A 209 -21.59 -2.69 15.75
C LEU A 209 -22.22 -1.54 14.96
N ASP A 210 -23.24 -1.85 14.16
CA ASP A 210 -23.97 -0.84 13.38
C ASP A 210 -24.57 0.23 14.28
N ARG A 211 -25.23 -0.18 15.37
CA ARG A 211 -25.87 0.73 16.33
C ARG A 211 -24.86 1.60 17.08
N LEU A 212 -23.78 1.03 17.61
CA LEU A 212 -22.77 1.79 18.35
C LEU A 212 -21.92 2.70 17.45
N SER A 213 -21.95 2.47 16.13
CA SER A 213 -21.22 3.30 15.16
C SER A 213 -21.99 4.53 14.68
N VAL A 214 -23.29 4.65 14.96
CA VAL A 214 -24.16 5.74 14.43
C VAL A 214 -23.66 7.13 14.82
N THR A 215 -23.11 7.28 16.03
CA THR A 215 -22.68 8.58 16.57
C THR A 215 -21.21 8.91 16.29
N LEU A 216 -20.49 8.03 15.58
CA LEU A 216 -19.07 8.19 15.32
C LEU A 216 -18.81 9.10 14.12
N THR A 217 -17.72 9.84 14.19
CA THR A 217 -17.21 10.68 13.09
C THR A 217 -16.54 9.84 12.00
N GLY A 218 -16.30 10.42 10.83
CA GLY A 218 -15.61 9.72 9.73
C GLY A 218 -14.21 9.21 10.10
N GLU A 219 -13.47 9.95 10.93
CA GLU A 219 -12.15 9.51 11.43
C GLU A 219 -12.27 8.28 12.35
N GLU A 220 -13.29 8.25 13.21
CA GLU A 220 -13.53 7.14 14.14
C GLU A 220 -14.06 5.89 13.43
N LEU A 221 -14.86 6.07 12.37
CA LEU A 221 -15.27 4.96 11.49
C LEU A 221 -14.07 4.36 10.73
N ASN A 222 -13.10 5.19 10.33
CA ASN A 222 -11.84 4.70 9.75
C ASN A 222 -11.01 3.88 10.76
N ILE A 223 -11.06 4.21 12.06
CA ILE A 223 -10.43 3.41 13.10
C ILE A 223 -11.09 2.02 13.16
N ILE A 224 -12.43 1.94 13.18
CA ILE A 224 -13.16 0.67 13.15
C ILE A 224 -12.77 -0.15 11.91
N GLU A 225 -12.68 0.48 10.75
CA GLU A 225 -12.27 -0.19 9.52
C GLU A 225 -10.87 -0.82 9.65
N ASN A 226 -9.90 -0.08 10.20
CA ASN A 226 -8.55 -0.58 10.40
C ASN A 226 -8.51 -1.74 11.40
N LEU A 227 -9.26 -1.64 12.50
CA LEU A 227 -9.38 -2.71 13.48
C LEU A 227 -9.99 -3.98 12.86
N TYR A 228 -11.05 -3.81 12.07
CA TYR A 228 -11.72 -4.90 11.37
C TYR A 228 -10.76 -5.61 10.41
N TYR A 229 -10.03 -4.84 9.62
CA TYR A 229 -9.03 -5.37 8.70
C TYR A 229 -7.89 -6.11 9.41
N GLN A 230 -7.40 -5.53 10.51
CA GLN A 230 -6.33 -6.14 11.30
C GLN A 230 -6.77 -7.46 11.93
N ALA A 231 -7.99 -7.54 12.45
CA ALA A 231 -8.57 -8.78 12.95
C ALA A 231 -8.69 -9.85 11.86
N MET A 232 -9.20 -9.52 10.66
CA MET A 232 -9.25 -10.44 9.52
C MET A 232 -7.86 -11.01 9.14
N LYS A 233 -6.80 -10.19 9.22
CA LYS A 233 -5.42 -10.67 9.01
C LYS A 233 -4.97 -11.64 10.09
N LEU A 234 -5.23 -11.29 11.35
CA LEU A 234 -4.84 -12.11 12.50
C LEU A 234 -5.56 -13.47 12.49
N GLU A 235 -6.82 -13.54 12.02
CA GLU A 235 -7.52 -14.81 11.78
C GLU A 235 -6.79 -15.70 10.76
N ILE A 236 -6.40 -15.12 9.62
CA ILE A 236 -5.67 -15.86 8.57
C ILE A 236 -4.31 -16.34 9.11
N GLU A 237 -3.60 -15.50 9.87
CA GLU A 237 -2.35 -15.87 10.54
C GLU A 237 -2.58 -17.00 11.56
N LEU A 238 -3.67 -16.97 12.33
CA LEU A 238 -4.03 -18.00 13.30
C LEU A 238 -4.23 -19.36 12.62
N PHE A 239 -4.96 -19.43 11.50
CA PHE A 239 -5.11 -20.66 10.73
C PHE A 239 -3.79 -21.11 10.09
N SER A 240 -2.97 -20.17 9.61
CA SER A 240 -1.69 -20.47 8.95
C SER A 240 -0.61 -20.96 9.92
N ALA A 241 -0.70 -20.58 11.20
CA ALA A 241 0.22 -21.02 12.24
C ALA A 241 -0.01 -22.47 12.69
N GLN A 242 -1.13 -23.09 12.28
CA GLN A 242 -1.44 -24.47 12.67
C GLN A 242 -0.51 -25.45 11.96
N PRO A 243 0.07 -26.44 12.68
CA PRO A 243 0.94 -27.42 12.07
C PRO A 243 0.16 -28.25 11.05
N LEU A 244 0.72 -28.48 9.87
CA LEU A 244 0.14 -29.36 8.84
C LEU A 244 1.02 -30.59 8.70
N LEU A 245 0.60 -31.69 9.31
CA LEU A 245 1.37 -32.94 9.33
C LEU A 245 1.09 -33.82 8.11
N GLN A 246 -0.01 -33.55 7.41
CA GLN A 246 -0.42 -34.21 6.19
C GLN A 246 -0.06 -33.39 4.93
N PRO A 247 0.15 -34.03 3.77
CA PRO A 247 0.25 -33.33 2.50
C PRO A 247 -1.04 -32.58 2.15
N THR A 248 -0.92 -31.31 1.78
CA THR A 248 -2.04 -30.45 1.37
C THR A 248 -2.01 -30.16 -0.13
N VAL A 249 -3.20 -30.04 -0.75
CA VAL A 249 -3.39 -29.67 -2.17
C VAL A 249 -3.08 -28.19 -2.42
N LEU A 250 -3.06 -27.39 -1.35
CA LEU A 250 -2.72 -25.97 -1.36
C LEU A 250 -1.48 -25.71 -0.48
N PRO A 251 -0.64 -24.72 -0.82
CA PRO A 251 -0.73 -23.87 -2.01
C PRO A 251 -0.12 -24.53 -3.26
N LEU A 252 -0.64 -24.18 -4.45
CA LEU A 252 -0.06 -24.56 -5.76
C LEU A 252 1.39 -24.04 -5.93
N THR A 253 1.78 -23.07 -5.12
CA THR A 253 3.16 -22.62 -4.94
C THR A 253 3.79 -23.30 -3.72
N LYS A 254 4.03 -24.61 -3.81
CA LYS A 254 4.81 -25.35 -2.79
C LYS A 254 6.33 -25.20 -2.97
N ASP A 255 6.76 -24.52 -4.04
CA ASP A 255 8.19 -24.26 -4.34
C ASP A 255 8.77 -22.97 -3.72
N GLN A 256 8.10 -22.34 -2.75
CA GLN A 256 8.57 -21.06 -2.20
C GLN A 256 8.68 -21.03 -0.67
N LEU A 257 9.22 -22.07 -0.03
CA LEU A 257 9.70 -21.91 1.35
C LEU A 257 11.19 -22.24 1.51
N ASP A 258 11.75 -23.09 0.66
CA ASP A 258 13.16 -23.51 0.82
C ASP A 258 14.14 -22.79 -0.13
N ASN A 259 13.66 -21.99 -1.09
CA ASN A 259 14.48 -21.16 -1.99
C ASN A 259 14.06 -19.68 -2.04
N GLN A 260 13.18 -19.22 -1.14
CA GLN A 260 12.87 -17.80 -1.10
C GLN A 260 14.10 -17.00 -0.71
N ILE A 261 14.52 -16.12 -1.61
CA ILE A 261 15.25 -14.92 -1.26
C ILE A 261 14.55 -14.28 -0.04
N ALA A 262 15.17 -14.42 1.13
CA ALA A 262 14.56 -14.03 2.40
C ALA A 262 14.21 -12.54 2.36
N ARG A 263 12.91 -12.23 2.37
CA ARG A 263 12.41 -10.85 2.42
C ARG A 263 12.49 -10.34 3.85
N MET A 264 12.89 -9.09 3.99
CA MET A 264 12.90 -8.41 5.29
C MET A 264 11.49 -8.43 5.92
N PRO A 265 11.34 -8.79 7.20
CA PRO A 265 10.06 -8.72 7.91
C PRO A 265 9.45 -7.32 7.84
N SER A 266 8.12 -7.19 7.78
CA SER A 266 7.47 -5.90 7.54
C SER A 266 7.78 -4.82 8.60
N ALA A 267 8.04 -5.21 9.85
CA ALA A 267 8.41 -4.27 10.91
C ALA A 267 9.83 -3.72 10.68
N ASP A 268 10.78 -4.61 10.39
CA ASP A 268 12.16 -4.27 10.08
C ASP A 268 12.24 -3.45 8.78
N LEU A 269 11.45 -3.81 7.77
CA LEU A 269 11.36 -3.06 6.51
C LEU A 269 10.92 -1.62 6.75
N ARG A 270 9.88 -1.40 7.57
CA ARG A 270 9.39 -0.05 7.89
C ARG A 270 10.43 0.74 8.67
N SER A 271 11.09 0.12 9.63
CA SER A 271 12.14 0.74 10.44
C SER A 271 13.34 1.14 9.57
N THR A 272 13.87 0.20 8.78
CA THR A 272 15.00 0.40 7.88
C THR A 272 14.68 1.46 6.83
N TRP A 273 13.48 1.43 6.23
CA TRP A 273 13.03 2.46 5.30
C TRP A 273 12.96 3.84 5.95
N GLY A 274 12.49 3.93 7.20
CA GLY A 274 12.47 5.18 7.96
C GLY A 274 13.87 5.77 8.14
N VAL A 275 14.87 4.93 8.44
CA VAL A 275 16.28 5.36 8.57
C VAL A 275 16.84 5.81 7.22
N LEU A 276 16.68 5.00 6.17
CA LEU A 276 17.21 5.31 4.84
C LEU A 276 16.62 6.60 4.26
N SER A 277 15.31 6.77 4.35
CA SER A 277 14.62 7.97 3.84
C SER A 277 14.95 9.23 4.65
N GLY A 278 15.09 9.12 5.97
CA GLY A 278 15.56 10.21 6.83
C GLY A 278 16.98 10.65 6.46
N GLN A 279 17.91 9.69 6.37
CA GLN A 279 19.29 9.97 5.97
C GLN A 279 19.38 10.57 4.57
N TYR A 280 18.63 10.05 3.60
CA TYR A 280 18.58 10.61 2.24
C TYR A 280 18.16 12.08 2.27
N THR A 281 17.10 12.41 3.01
CA THR A 281 16.58 13.79 3.08
C THR A 281 17.60 14.75 3.69
N GLU A 282 18.23 14.35 4.80
CA GLU A 282 19.24 15.17 5.48
C GLU A 282 20.50 15.38 4.63
N GLU A 283 21.04 14.30 4.06
CA GLU A 283 22.25 14.36 3.22
C GLU A 283 22.00 15.06 1.89
N TYR A 284 20.79 14.93 1.31
CA TYR A 284 20.42 15.66 0.10
C TYR A 284 20.46 17.18 0.35
N GLU A 285 19.83 17.66 1.43
CA GLU A 285 19.87 19.09 1.77
C GLU A 285 21.30 19.56 2.05
N GLN A 286 22.12 18.76 2.73
CA GLN A 286 23.54 19.07 2.93
C GLN A 286 24.32 19.15 1.61
N CYS A 287 24.04 18.26 0.66
CA CYS A 287 24.63 18.29 -0.68
C CYS A 287 24.25 19.57 -1.42
N ILE A 288 22.97 19.96 -1.37
CA ILE A 288 22.48 21.21 -1.97
C ILE A 288 23.16 22.43 -1.32
N GLU A 289 23.25 22.50 0.01
CA GLU A 289 23.94 23.60 0.69
C GLU A 289 25.43 23.65 0.32
N THR A 290 26.09 22.50 0.20
CA THR A 290 27.49 22.41 -0.22
C THR A 290 27.69 22.93 -1.65
N ILE A 291 26.77 22.61 -2.57
CA ILE A 291 26.75 23.16 -3.92
C ILE A 291 26.62 24.70 -3.88
N LEU A 292 25.79 25.23 -2.97
CA LEU A 292 25.52 26.66 -2.83
C LEU A 292 26.61 27.44 -2.07
N LEU A 293 27.56 26.78 -1.41
CA LEU A 293 28.75 27.42 -0.81
C LEU A 293 29.73 27.95 -1.86
N ARG A 294 29.61 27.50 -3.12
CA ARG A 294 30.43 27.99 -4.23
C ARG A 294 30.15 29.47 -4.50
N GLN A 295 31.03 30.11 -5.27
CA GLN A 295 30.82 31.51 -5.65
C GLN A 295 29.63 31.60 -6.61
N LYS A 296 28.61 32.39 -6.22
CA LYS A 296 27.45 32.65 -7.07
C LYS A 296 27.88 33.28 -8.40
N ALA A 297 27.43 32.71 -9.50
CA ALA A 297 27.76 33.18 -10.84
C ALA A 297 26.99 34.46 -11.20
N GLU A 298 27.68 35.45 -11.77
CA GLU A 298 27.05 36.68 -12.29
C GLU A 298 26.33 36.46 -13.63
N LYS A 299 26.78 35.46 -14.39
CA LYS A 299 26.22 35.04 -15.69
C LYS A 299 26.10 33.52 -15.71
N PHE A 300 25.23 33.00 -16.57
CA PHE A 300 25.05 31.58 -16.77
C PHE A 300 26.40 30.89 -17.05
N ASN A 301 26.73 29.87 -16.25
CA ASN A 301 27.93 29.06 -16.40
C ASN A 301 27.57 27.57 -16.34
N TYR A 302 27.54 26.94 -17.51
CA TYR A 302 27.18 25.52 -17.64
C TYR A 302 28.25 24.59 -17.04
N ASP A 303 29.53 24.85 -17.31
CA ASP A 303 30.63 23.99 -16.90
C ASP A 303 30.75 23.94 -15.37
N ASP A 304 30.58 25.07 -14.69
CA ASP A 304 30.62 25.12 -13.23
C ASP A 304 29.39 24.46 -12.58
N LEU A 305 28.21 24.59 -13.20
CA LEU A 305 27.01 23.87 -12.79
C LEU A 305 27.18 22.35 -12.95
N SER A 306 27.69 21.90 -14.10
CA SER A 306 27.96 20.49 -14.37
C SER A 306 28.92 19.91 -13.32
N LYS A 307 30.05 20.59 -13.05
CA LYS A 307 31.00 20.21 -11.99
C LYS A 307 30.42 20.26 -10.59
N ALA A 308 29.39 21.08 -10.37
CA ALA A 308 28.72 21.11 -9.07
C ALA A 308 27.80 19.90 -8.90
N LEU A 309 27.10 19.49 -9.97
CA LEU A 309 26.20 18.34 -10.00
C LEU A 309 26.92 16.98 -10.03
N GLU A 310 28.23 16.94 -10.30
CA GLU A 310 29.07 15.77 -9.98
C GLU A 310 28.98 15.39 -8.50
N GLN A 311 28.93 16.36 -7.58
CA GLN A 311 28.74 16.08 -6.14
C GLN A 311 27.37 15.48 -5.82
N LEU A 312 26.34 15.87 -6.58
CA LEU A 312 25.02 15.26 -6.44
C LEU A 312 25.04 13.82 -6.97
N SER A 313 25.84 13.55 -8.00
CA SER A 313 26.04 12.20 -8.55
C SER A 313 26.71 11.28 -7.53
N ASP A 314 27.79 11.74 -6.89
CA ASP A 314 28.47 11.01 -5.81
C ASP A 314 27.55 10.72 -4.61
N PHE A 315 26.60 11.62 -4.34
CA PHE A 315 25.61 11.45 -3.28
C PHE A 315 24.58 10.37 -3.65
N GLU A 316 24.01 10.42 -4.86
CA GLU A 316 23.00 9.45 -5.32
C GLU A 316 23.60 8.03 -5.38
N GLU A 317 24.84 7.88 -5.85
CA GLU A 317 25.55 6.59 -5.87
C GLU A 317 25.66 5.98 -4.46
N LYS A 318 26.05 6.79 -3.47
CA LYS A 318 26.12 6.35 -2.06
C LYS A 318 24.74 6.00 -1.51
N ALA A 319 23.73 6.79 -1.84
CA ALA A 319 22.36 6.53 -1.41
C ALA A 319 21.83 5.19 -1.95
N ASN A 320 22.04 4.93 -3.25
CA ASN A 320 21.67 3.67 -3.90
C ASN A 320 22.43 2.49 -3.28
N THR A 321 23.74 2.65 -3.03
CA THR A 321 24.56 1.62 -2.39
C THR A 321 23.98 1.22 -1.02
N ARG A 322 23.62 2.19 -0.17
CA ARG A 322 23.00 1.91 1.14
C ARG A 322 21.68 1.16 1.00
N VAL A 323 20.88 1.49 -0.01
CA VAL A 323 19.60 0.83 -0.27
C VAL A 323 19.81 -0.64 -0.67
N ILE A 324 20.76 -0.92 -1.57
CA ILE A 324 21.13 -2.28 -1.96
C ILE A 324 21.65 -3.05 -0.75
N GLU A 325 22.64 -2.51 -0.03
CA GLU A 325 23.26 -3.14 1.14
C GLU A 325 22.27 -3.43 2.27
N SER A 326 21.24 -2.59 2.43
CA SER A 326 20.19 -2.80 3.43
C SER A 326 19.28 -4.00 3.13
N GLY A 327 19.24 -4.47 1.88
CA GLY A 327 18.38 -5.57 1.45
C GLY A 327 16.89 -5.23 1.43
N VAL A 328 16.48 -3.96 1.51
CA VAL A 328 15.05 -3.57 1.48
C VAL A 328 14.35 -3.89 0.17
N LEU A 329 15.12 -4.01 -0.93
CA LEU A 329 14.63 -4.37 -2.26
C LEU A 329 14.53 -5.89 -2.47
N LYS A 330 15.17 -6.67 -1.60
CA LYS A 330 15.29 -8.12 -1.72
C LYS A 330 13.95 -8.82 -1.45
N GLY A 331 13.54 -9.71 -2.35
CA GLY A 331 12.28 -10.45 -2.24
C GLY A 331 11.03 -9.66 -2.64
N LEU A 332 11.20 -8.51 -3.33
CA LEU A 332 10.08 -7.82 -3.97
C LEU A 332 9.64 -8.57 -5.22
N TYR A 333 8.39 -9.00 -5.28
CA TYR A 333 7.87 -9.71 -6.44
C TYR A 333 7.57 -8.76 -7.59
N PHE A 334 7.87 -9.19 -8.82
CA PHE A 334 7.57 -8.44 -10.04
C PHE A 334 6.10 -8.00 -10.11
N ASP A 335 5.16 -8.90 -9.80
CA ASP A 335 3.73 -8.58 -9.78
C ASP A 335 3.34 -7.57 -8.69
N ASP A 336 4.06 -7.53 -7.57
CA ASP A 336 3.85 -6.50 -6.53
C ASP A 336 4.27 -5.12 -7.04
N ILE A 337 5.42 -5.05 -7.72
CA ILE A 337 5.95 -3.82 -8.32
C ILE A 337 4.98 -3.32 -9.39
N LYS A 338 4.51 -4.22 -10.26
CA LYS A 338 3.52 -3.87 -11.28
C LYS A 338 2.24 -3.31 -10.67
N ARG A 339 1.67 -4.00 -9.68
CA ARG A 339 0.48 -3.53 -8.95
C ARG A 339 0.70 -2.20 -8.23
N ALA A 340 1.90 -1.96 -7.70
CA ALA A 340 2.26 -0.70 -7.08
C ALA A 340 2.30 0.43 -8.13
N GLY A 341 2.94 0.18 -9.26
CA GLY A 341 3.00 1.13 -10.38
C GLY A 341 1.61 1.48 -10.92
N GLU A 342 0.74 0.48 -11.11
CA GLU A 342 -0.63 0.70 -11.59
C GLU A 342 -1.48 1.59 -10.66
N ARG A 343 -1.12 1.67 -9.37
CA ARG A 343 -1.78 2.51 -8.36
C ARG A 343 -1.20 3.92 -8.25
N LEU A 344 -0.08 4.21 -8.94
CA LEU A 344 0.51 5.54 -8.92
C LEU A 344 -0.44 6.53 -9.62
N ILE A 345 -0.73 7.62 -8.92
CA ILE A 345 -1.56 8.70 -9.43
C ILE A 345 -0.67 9.64 -10.23
N LEU A 346 -0.85 9.66 -11.54
CA LEU A 346 -0.20 10.64 -12.41
C LEU A 346 -0.82 12.03 -12.20
N GLN A 347 0.00 13.08 -12.32
CA GLN A 347 -0.46 14.46 -12.19
C GLN A 347 -1.61 14.76 -13.17
N ASP A 348 -2.52 15.64 -12.76
CA ASP A 348 -3.66 16.01 -13.61
C ASP A 348 -3.19 16.58 -14.96
N GLY A 349 -3.89 16.20 -16.04
CA GLY A 349 -3.53 16.53 -17.42
C GLY A 349 -2.38 15.71 -18.04
N CYS A 350 -1.48 15.12 -17.24
CA CYS A 350 -0.34 14.32 -17.76
C CYS A 350 -0.80 13.13 -18.63
N PRO A 351 -1.75 12.27 -18.21
CA PRO A 351 -2.23 11.18 -19.05
C PRO A 351 -2.83 11.66 -20.37
N GLY A 352 -3.55 12.79 -20.35
CA GLY A 352 -4.18 13.37 -21.55
C GLY A 352 -3.15 13.89 -22.55
N PHE A 353 -2.08 14.53 -22.06
CA PHE A 353 -0.96 15.00 -22.86
C PHE A 353 -0.26 13.83 -23.58
N PHE A 354 0.17 12.80 -22.84
CA PHE A 354 0.86 11.66 -23.43
C PHE A 354 -0.04 10.86 -24.38
N LYS A 355 -1.34 10.69 -24.08
CA LYS A 355 -2.30 10.09 -25.02
C LYS A 355 -2.37 10.85 -26.34
N SER A 356 -2.37 12.18 -26.28
CA SER A 356 -2.43 13.05 -27.46
C SER A 356 -1.17 12.94 -28.31
N ILE A 357 0.00 12.77 -27.69
CA ILE A 357 1.28 12.59 -28.40
C ILE A 357 1.42 11.19 -28.99
N ILE A 358 1.16 10.14 -28.19
CA ILE A 358 1.35 8.74 -28.61
C ILE A 358 0.34 8.35 -29.71
N GLY A 359 -0.83 8.98 -29.76
CA GLY A 359 -1.78 8.81 -30.85
C GLY A 359 -1.24 9.21 -32.23
N ASN A 360 -0.10 9.93 -32.29
CA ASN A 360 0.62 10.23 -33.52
C ASN A 360 1.87 9.35 -33.63
N GLU A 361 1.85 8.38 -34.54
CA GLU A 361 2.95 7.41 -34.74
C GLU A 361 4.31 8.07 -35.02
N ASN A 362 4.32 9.26 -35.63
CA ASN A 362 5.56 10.01 -35.90
C ASN A 362 6.20 10.59 -34.63
N TRP A 363 5.38 10.89 -33.62
CA TRP A 363 5.86 11.48 -32.36
C TRP A 363 6.20 10.39 -31.35
N ARG A 364 5.44 9.29 -31.34
CA ARG A 364 5.62 8.17 -30.40
C ARG A 364 7.06 7.67 -30.30
N LYS A 365 7.77 7.55 -31.45
CA LYS A 365 9.17 7.11 -31.47
C LYS A 365 10.15 8.07 -30.79
N ASN A 366 9.76 9.34 -30.63
CA ASN A 366 10.59 10.43 -30.12
C ASN A 366 10.18 10.89 -28.71
N VAL A 367 9.34 10.11 -28.01
CA VAL A 367 9.00 10.39 -26.60
C VAL A 367 9.79 9.46 -25.70
N HIS A 368 10.61 10.05 -24.84
CA HIS A 368 11.50 9.35 -23.93
C HIS A 368 11.21 9.79 -22.49
N VAL A 369 11.22 8.84 -21.56
CA VAL A 369 11.14 9.09 -20.12
C VAL A 369 12.50 8.74 -19.54
N LEU A 370 13.20 9.74 -19.03
CA LEU A 370 14.50 9.59 -18.37
C LEU A 370 14.31 9.71 -16.86
N SER A 371 14.71 8.69 -16.11
CA SER A 371 14.56 8.68 -14.65
C SER A 371 15.66 7.84 -14.01
N TYR A 372 16.32 8.36 -12.98
CA TYR A 372 17.20 7.53 -12.14
C TYR A 372 16.43 6.79 -11.03
N CYS A 373 15.13 6.57 -11.21
CA CYS A 373 14.34 5.65 -10.37
C CYS A 373 14.98 4.27 -10.35
N TRP A 374 14.92 3.58 -9.21
CA TRP A 374 15.50 2.25 -9.02
C TRP A 374 14.87 1.15 -9.88
N CYS A 375 13.64 1.35 -10.40
CA CYS A 375 12.92 0.31 -11.12
C CYS A 375 12.09 0.87 -12.29
N GLY A 376 12.52 0.59 -13.51
CA GLY A 376 11.85 0.96 -14.76
C GLY A 376 10.49 0.29 -14.91
N ASP A 377 10.30 -0.92 -14.37
CA ASP A 377 9.01 -1.62 -14.38
C ASP A 377 7.93 -0.88 -13.59
N LEU A 378 8.29 -0.19 -12.52
CA LEU A 378 7.37 0.65 -11.76
C LEU A 378 6.83 1.79 -12.65
N ILE A 379 7.72 2.45 -13.40
CA ILE A 379 7.37 3.54 -14.33
C ILE A 379 6.51 3.00 -15.48
N ARG A 380 6.94 1.91 -16.13
CA ARG A 380 6.19 1.27 -17.22
C ARG A 380 4.78 0.89 -16.76
N SER A 381 4.64 0.33 -15.57
CA SER A 381 3.34 -0.07 -15.01
C SER A 381 2.43 1.13 -14.72
N ALA A 382 2.97 2.25 -14.25
CA ALA A 382 2.22 3.48 -14.04
C ALA A 382 1.67 4.08 -15.34
N PHE A 383 2.43 4.00 -16.43
CA PHE A 383 1.95 4.44 -17.75
C PHE A 383 0.98 3.43 -18.38
N SER A 384 1.19 2.13 -18.20
CA SER A 384 0.29 1.09 -18.69
C SER A 384 -1.11 1.19 -18.07
N SER A 385 -1.25 1.58 -16.80
CA SER A 385 -2.55 1.72 -16.14
C SER A 385 -3.46 2.79 -16.78
N VAL A 386 -2.86 3.74 -17.50
CA VAL A 386 -3.57 4.77 -18.26
C VAL A 386 -3.57 4.52 -19.77
N GLY A 387 -3.13 3.35 -20.23
CA GLY A 387 -3.10 2.95 -21.64
C GLY A 387 -1.92 3.48 -22.45
N LEU A 388 -0.77 3.73 -21.80
CA LEU A 388 0.45 4.27 -22.41
C LEU A 388 1.60 3.25 -22.37
N GLU A 389 1.36 2.03 -22.88
CA GLU A 389 2.28 0.88 -22.76
C GLU A 389 3.59 1.00 -23.56
N ALA A 390 3.74 2.02 -24.40
CA ALA A 390 4.78 2.05 -25.44
C ALA A 390 5.67 3.30 -25.42
N LEU A 391 5.94 3.81 -24.22
CA LEU A 391 6.91 4.88 -24.00
C LEU A 391 8.33 4.30 -23.90
N ASN A 392 9.30 5.01 -24.46
CA ASN A 392 10.72 4.65 -24.30
C ASN A 392 11.16 5.07 -22.90
N VAL A 393 11.22 4.11 -21.96
CA VAL A 393 11.63 4.36 -20.57
C VAL A 393 13.11 4.01 -20.41
N HIS A 394 13.88 4.98 -19.92
CA HIS A 394 15.31 4.89 -19.63
C HIS A 394 15.48 5.10 -18.12
N ALA A 395 15.61 3.98 -17.40
CA ALA A 395 15.73 3.94 -15.95
C ALA A 395 16.53 2.73 -15.48
N ASN A 396 16.87 2.70 -14.19
CA ASN A 396 17.47 1.52 -13.59
C ASN A 396 16.48 0.36 -13.56
N GLU A 397 16.99 -0.86 -13.50
CA GLU A 397 16.15 -2.06 -13.46
C GLU A 397 16.52 -2.93 -12.26
N PHE A 398 15.59 -3.75 -11.77
CA PHE A 398 15.97 -4.77 -10.80
C PHE A 398 16.47 -6.02 -11.51
N THR A 399 17.40 -6.72 -10.87
CA THR A 399 17.66 -8.11 -11.23
C THR A 399 16.66 -9.02 -10.51
N TYR A 400 16.22 -10.06 -11.19
CA TYR A 400 15.23 -11.00 -10.68
C TYR A 400 15.77 -12.43 -10.73
N GLU A 401 15.51 -13.19 -9.67
CA GLU A 401 15.57 -14.65 -9.67
C GLU A 401 14.13 -15.17 -9.69
N GLU A 402 13.79 -15.89 -10.77
CA GLU A 402 12.42 -16.29 -11.13
C GLU A 402 11.46 -15.09 -11.28
N SER A 403 10.94 -14.57 -10.17
CA SER A 403 10.01 -13.44 -10.12
C SER A 403 10.22 -12.55 -8.90
N ALA A 404 11.23 -12.83 -8.08
CA ALA A 404 11.59 -12.06 -6.90
C ALA A 404 12.86 -11.26 -7.18
N SER A 405 12.87 -9.99 -6.79
CA SER A 405 14.07 -9.14 -6.90
C SER A 405 15.17 -9.69 -6.00
N THR A 406 16.39 -9.74 -6.52
CA THR A 406 17.57 -10.18 -5.75
C THR A 406 18.00 -9.16 -4.70
N GLY A 407 17.53 -7.91 -4.84
CA GLY A 407 18.00 -6.74 -4.09
C GLY A 407 18.98 -5.87 -4.88
N GLU A 408 19.56 -6.38 -5.97
CA GLU A 408 20.50 -5.64 -6.82
C GLU A 408 19.79 -4.79 -7.87
N ILE A 409 20.40 -3.64 -8.18
CA ILE A 409 19.96 -2.69 -9.20
C ILE A 409 20.90 -2.83 -10.41
N ILE A 410 20.34 -2.84 -11.61
CA ILE A 410 21.04 -2.76 -12.89
C ILE A 410 21.16 -1.29 -13.26
N ASP A 411 22.39 -0.91 -13.54
CA ASP A 411 22.83 0.47 -13.47
C ASP A 411 22.79 1.19 -14.82
N ASN A 412 21.62 1.68 -15.21
CA ASN A 412 21.42 2.34 -16.51
C ASN A 412 21.45 3.87 -16.42
N VAL A 413 20.85 4.46 -15.39
CA VAL A 413 20.77 5.91 -15.18
C VAL A 413 20.87 6.17 -13.67
N HIS A 414 22.05 6.49 -13.13
CA HIS A 414 22.25 6.68 -11.68
C HIS A 414 22.18 8.10 -11.21
N SER A 415 22.58 9.00 -12.09
CA SER A 415 22.94 10.34 -11.68
C SER A 415 22.42 11.37 -12.67
N PRO A 416 22.44 12.66 -12.28
CA PRO A 416 22.23 13.76 -13.22
C PRO A 416 23.16 13.70 -14.44
N MET A 417 24.39 13.17 -14.27
CA MET A 417 25.38 13.04 -15.35
C MET A 417 24.99 11.94 -16.34
N ASP A 418 24.52 10.79 -15.85
CA ASP A 418 24.03 9.72 -16.74
C ASP A 418 22.79 10.17 -17.48
N LYS A 419 21.91 10.93 -16.80
CA LYS A 419 20.67 11.45 -17.40
C LYS A 419 20.98 12.36 -18.60
N VAL A 420 21.93 13.28 -18.46
CA VAL A 420 22.31 14.18 -19.56
C VAL A 420 23.06 13.44 -20.66
N GLN A 421 23.85 12.42 -20.33
CA GLN A 421 24.51 11.59 -21.33
C GLN A 421 23.49 10.80 -22.15
N ALA A 422 22.56 10.12 -21.49
CA ALA A 422 21.48 9.39 -22.15
C ALA A 422 20.61 10.33 -23.03
N PHE A 423 20.34 11.55 -22.56
CA PHE A 423 19.65 12.56 -23.37
C PHE A 423 20.45 12.94 -24.63
N LYS A 424 21.76 13.16 -24.52
CA LYS A 424 22.64 13.46 -25.67
C LYS A 424 22.68 12.31 -26.68
N ASP A 425 22.71 11.07 -26.21
CA ASP A 425 22.71 9.89 -27.06
C ASP A 425 21.40 9.78 -27.85
N ILE A 426 20.25 10.02 -27.19
CA ILE A 426 18.93 10.08 -27.84
C ILE A 426 18.89 11.18 -28.92
N LEU A 427 19.42 12.37 -28.62
CA LEU A 427 19.47 13.47 -29.60
C LEU A 427 20.33 13.11 -30.82
N HIS A 428 21.45 12.43 -30.60
CA HIS A 428 22.34 11.98 -31.67
C HIS A 428 21.63 10.97 -32.59
N GLU A 429 20.92 10.00 -32.03
CA GLU A 429 20.13 9.02 -32.82
C GLU A 429 19.01 9.66 -33.65
N CYS A 430 18.39 10.72 -33.13
CA CYS A 430 17.28 11.43 -33.78
C CYS A 430 17.71 12.44 -34.86
N SER A 431 19.01 12.69 -35.03
CA SER A 431 19.54 13.81 -35.83
C SER A 431 19.63 13.58 -37.34
N SER A 432 18.99 12.52 -37.85
CA SER A 432 19.32 11.94 -39.16
C SER A 432 18.74 12.60 -40.42
N ASP A 433 18.02 13.74 -40.42
CA ASP A 433 17.79 14.52 -41.67
C ASP A 433 17.02 15.88 -41.55
N LYS A 434 16.59 16.34 -40.37
CA LYS A 434 15.97 17.67 -40.16
C LYS A 434 16.38 18.27 -38.81
N LYS A 435 16.43 19.61 -38.71
CA LYS A 435 16.53 20.34 -37.42
C LYS A 435 15.27 20.06 -36.58
N ASN A 436 15.28 18.95 -35.86
CA ASN A 436 14.24 18.61 -34.90
C ASN A 436 14.45 19.44 -33.64
N LEU A 437 13.40 20.08 -33.15
CA LEU A 437 13.42 20.85 -31.91
C LEU A 437 13.39 19.89 -30.72
N SER A 438 14.35 20.00 -29.81
CA SER A 438 14.36 19.23 -28.57
C SER A 438 13.63 19.95 -27.44
N VAL A 439 12.74 19.24 -26.74
CA VAL A 439 12.02 19.73 -25.57
C VAL A 439 12.25 18.78 -24.42
N TYR A 440 12.67 19.31 -23.28
CA TYR A 440 12.83 18.53 -22.05
C TYR A 440 11.93 19.09 -20.96
N ILE A 441 11.20 18.24 -20.26
CA ILE A 441 10.29 18.60 -19.17
C ILE A 441 10.81 17.93 -17.89
N GLY A 442 11.05 18.72 -16.85
CA GLY A 442 11.58 18.23 -15.58
C GLY A 442 11.19 19.11 -14.40
N ASP A 443 11.46 18.63 -13.19
CA ASP A 443 11.03 19.28 -11.94
C ASP A 443 12.07 19.22 -10.83
N SER A 444 13.18 18.50 -11.02
CA SER A 444 14.19 18.25 -9.99
C SER A 444 15.56 18.88 -10.31
N VAL A 445 16.42 19.01 -9.30
CA VAL A 445 17.81 19.48 -9.49
C VAL A 445 18.56 18.58 -10.48
N GLY A 446 18.31 17.26 -10.45
CA GLY A 446 18.92 16.30 -11.37
C GLY A 446 18.50 16.46 -12.83
N ASP A 447 17.45 17.23 -13.11
CA ASP A 447 17.03 17.56 -14.47
C ASP A 447 17.74 18.77 -15.07
N LEU A 448 18.45 19.58 -14.26
CA LEU A 448 18.96 20.89 -14.70
C LEU A 448 19.84 20.80 -15.95
N LEU A 449 20.73 19.80 -16.04
CA LEU A 449 21.59 19.63 -17.21
C LEU A 449 20.79 19.28 -18.46
N CYS A 450 19.84 18.34 -18.37
CA CYS A 450 18.98 17.98 -19.50
C CYS A 450 18.08 19.15 -19.93
N LEU A 451 17.50 19.87 -18.96
CA LEU A 451 16.70 21.07 -19.17
C LEU A 451 17.49 22.15 -19.94
N LEU A 452 18.76 22.32 -19.60
CA LEU A 452 19.63 23.32 -20.23
C LEU A 452 20.16 22.86 -21.60
N GLU A 453 20.45 21.57 -21.78
CA GLU A 453 20.91 21.02 -23.06
C GLU A 453 19.81 21.03 -24.13
N ALA A 454 18.54 20.88 -23.73
CA ALA A 454 17.41 20.96 -24.64
C ALA A 454 17.24 22.37 -25.24
N ASP A 455 16.76 22.44 -26.48
CA ASP A 455 16.42 23.71 -27.14
C ASP A 455 15.33 24.47 -26.38
N VAL A 456 14.41 23.72 -25.75
CA VAL A 456 13.40 24.22 -24.83
C VAL A 456 13.38 23.37 -23.55
N GLY A 457 13.93 23.90 -22.47
CA GLY A 457 13.78 23.34 -21.13
C GLY A 457 12.55 23.90 -20.42
N ILE A 458 11.61 23.02 -20.05
CA ILE A 458 10.38 23.35 -19.32
C ILE A 458 10.45 22.79 -17.90
N VAL A 459 10.39 23.68 -16.92
CA VAL A 459 10.31 23.34 -15.50
C VAL A 459 8.84 23.29 -15.08
N VAL A 460 8.39 22.12 -14.66
CA VAL A 460 7.05 21.93 -14.10
C VAL A 460 7.12 21.90 -12.57
N GLY A 461 6.20 22.60 -11.90
CA GLY A 461 6.09 22.60 -10.44
C GLY A 461 6.96 23.64 -9.72
N SER A 462 7.07 23.45 -8.39
CA SER A 462 7.52 24.48 -7.44
C SER A 462 8.80 24.11 -6.67
N SER A 463 9.64 23.22 -7.20
CA SER A 463 10.89 22.80 -6.56
C SER A 463 11.77 24.01 -6.21
N SER A 464 11.97 24.24 -4.91
CA SER A 464 12.79 25.34 -4.39
C SER A 464 14.27 25.08 -4.65
N SER A 465 14.74 23.85 -4.43
CA SER A 465 16.14 23.45 -4.61
C SER A 465 16.59 23.58 -6.07
N LEU A 466 15.77 23.17 -7.04
CA LEU A 466 16.04 23.36 -8.47
C LEU A 466 16.29 24.85 -8.78
N ARG A 467 15.40 25.72 -8.30
CA ARG A 467 15.49 27.17 -8.56
C ARG A 467 16.68 27.80 -7.85
N ARG A 468 16.94 27.43 -6.59
CA ARG A 468 18.09 27.90 -5.81
C ARG A 468 19.40 27.55 -6.50
N VAL A 469 19.59 26.28 -6.87
CA VAL A 469 20.81 25.81 -7.56
C VAL A 469 20.91 26.47 -8.93
N GLY A 470 19.88 26.40 -9.78
CA GLY A 470 19.92 27.01 -11.11
C GLY A 470 20.26 28.50 -11.06
N SER A 471 19.59 29.29 -10.22
CA SER A 471 19.86 30.73 -10.09
C SER A 471 21.22 31.03 -9.45
N HIS A 472 21.79 30.12 -8.66
CA HIS A 472 23.15 30.25 -8.16
C HIS A 472 24.19 30.18 -9.29
N PHE A 473 23.93 29.37 -10.32
CA PHE A 473 24.78 29.26 -11.52
C PHE A 473 24.32 30.13 -12.69
N GLY A 474 23.50 31.15 -12.42
CA GLY A 474 23.08 32.16 -13.40
C GLY A 474 21.97 31.71 -14.36
N VAL A 475 21.25 30.64 -14.06
CA VAL A 475 20.05 30.24 -14.83
C VAL A 475 18.88 31.18 -14.52
N SER A 476 18.23 31.65 -15.59
CA SER A 476 17.02 32.47 -15.53
C SER A 476 15.78 31.59 -15.66
N PHE A 477 14.83 31.73 -14.73
CA PHE A 477 13.54 31.05 -14.76
C PHE A 477 12.46 32.04 -15.18
N VAL A 478 11.81 31.78 -16.32
CA VAL A 478 10.83 32.69 -16.91
C VAL A 478 9.50 31.96 -17.10
N PRO A 479 8.35 32.52 -16.69
CA PRO A 479 7.07 31.91 -17.02
C PRO A 479 6.91 31.71 -18.53
N LEU A 480 6.43 30.53 -18.94
CA LEU A 480 6.45 30.09 -20.35
C LEU A 480 5.83 31.13 -21.28
N PHE A 481 4.59 31.56 -21.01
CA PHE A 481 3.87 32.50 -21.87
C PHE A 481 4.57 33.87 -22.02
N PRO A 482 4.94 34.60 -20.93
CA PRO A 482 5.76 35.80 -21.05
C PRO A 482 7.07 35.60 -21.82
N GLY A 483 7.76 34.47 -21.60
CA GLY A 483 8.97 34.10 -22.33
C GLY A 483 8.74 33.97 -23.84
N LEU A 484 7.64 33.34 -24.23
CA LEU A 484 7.22 33.23 -25.63
C LEU A 484 6.91 34.59 -26.25
N VAL A 485 6.25 35.50 -25.53
CA VAL A 485 5.99 36.86 -26.01
C VAL A 485 7.29 37.61 -26.29
N VAL A 486 8.29 37.49 -25.41
CA VAL A 486 9.61 38.11 -25.62
C VAL A 486 10.32 37.50 -26.82
N LYS A 487 10.30 36.16 -26.96
CA LYS A 487 10.87 35.47 -28.12
C LYS A 487 10.19 35.90 -29.43
N GLN A 488 8.87 36.02 -29.45
CA GLN A 488 8.10 36.46 -30.62
C GLN A 488 8.47 37.89 -31.05
N LYS A 489 8.67 38.80 -30.09
CA LYS A 489 9.12 40.18 -30.38
C LYS A 489 10.49 40.22 -31.06
N ASN A 490 11.34 39.23 -30.77
CA ASN A 490 12.69 39.12 -31.33
C ASN A 490 12.72 38.25 -32.61
N CYS A 491 11.58 37.69 -33.04
CA CYS A 491 11.49 36.87 -34.25
C CYS A 491 11.34 37.78 -35.47
N THR A 492 12.33 37.79 -36.36
CA THR A 492 12.33 38.57 -37.62
C THR A 492 12.28 37.64 -38.82
N GLU A 493 11.79 38.11 -39.97
CA GLU A 493 11.72 37.30 -41.22
C GLU A 493 13.09 36.77 -41.68
N GLU A 494 14.18 37.45 -41.30
CA GLU A 494 15.56 37.08 -41.64
C GLU A 494 16.22 36.10 -40.62
N SER A 495 15.57 35.85 -39.47
CA SER A 495 16.06 34.94 -38.42
C SER A 495 14.88 34.28 -37.70
N PRO A 496 14.26 33.25 -38.30
CA PRO A 496 13.16 32.51 -37.66
C PRO A 496 13.64 31.97 -36.31
N ALA A 497 12.82 32.15 -35.27
CA ALA A 497 13.15 31.92 -33.86
C ALA A 497 14.05 30.70 -33.63
N CYS A 498 15.34 30.95 -33.40
CA CYS A 498 16.32 29.92 -33.11
C CYS A 498 16.21 29.58 -31.62
N TRP A 499 15.32 28.65 -31.29
CA TRP A 499 15.45 27.89 -30.05
C TRP A 499 16.85 27.27 -30.04
N LYS A 500 17.52 27.36 -28.89
CA LYS A 500 18.89 26.93 -28.76
C LYS A 500 19.13 26.46 -27.34
N GLY A 501 19.64 25.25 -27.22
CA GLY A 501 20.18 24.75 -25.97
C GLY A 501 21.26 25.66 -25.40
N LEU A 502 21.54 25.50 -24.11
CA LEU A 502 22.56 26.20 -23.35
C LEU A 502 22.38 27.73 -23.37
N SER A 503 21.14 28.21 -23.49
CA SER A 503 20.81 29.64 -23.43
C SER A 503 20.82 30.21 -22.01
N GLY A 504 20.87 29.36 -20.98
CA GLY A 504 20.73 29.74 -19.58
C GLY A 504 19.32 30.19 -19.19
N THR A 505 18.32 30.02 -20.07
CA THR A 505 16.91 30.35 -19.79
C THR A 505 16.07 29.08 -19.77
N LEU A 506 15.36 28.86 -18.67
CA LEU A 506 14.40 27.78 -18.50
C LEU A 506 12.99 28.35 -18.34
N TYR A 507 12.00 27.67 -18.92
CA TYR A 507 10.61 28.14 -18.92
C TYR A 507 9.80 27.43 -17.85
N THR A 508 9.07 28.16 -17.02
CA THR A 508 8.28 27.57 -15.93
C THR A 508 6.80 27.51 -16.28
N VAL A 509 6.15 26.43 -15.89
CA VAL A 509 4.71 26.22 -16.04
C VAL A 509 4.09 25.77 -14.71
N GLU A 510 2.81 26.06 -14.52
CA GLU A 510 2.03 25.65 -13.34
C GLU A 510 1.24 24.37 -13.58
N SER A 511 1.02 23.98 -14.85
CA SER A 511 0.22 22.80 -15.19
C SER A 511 0.61 22.13 -16.51
N TRP A 512 0.23 20.86 -16.65
CA TRP A 512 0.32 20.13 -17.93
C TRP A 512 -0.53 20.73 -19.05
N ALA A 513 -1.55 21.53 -18.72
CA ALA A 513 -2.38 22.22 -19.72
C ALA A 513 -1.56 23.26 -20.50
N GLU A 514 -0.65 23.99 -19.85
CA GLU A 514 0.25 24.93 -20.52
C GLU A 514 1.23 24.21 -21.44
N ILE A 515 1.79 23.09 -20.97
CA ILE A 515 2.68 22.23 -21.76
C ILE A 515 1.94 21.73 -23.01
N ASN A 516 0.71 21.23 -22.83
CA ASN A 516 -0.14 20.75 -23.90
C ASN A 516 -0.43 21.85 -24.93
N ALA A 517 -0.85 23.03 -24.47
CA ALA A 517 -1.14 24.17 -25.34
C ALA A 517 0.10 24.63 -26.11
N PHE A 518 1.27 24.64 -25.49
CA PHE A 518 2.52 25.03 -26.13
C PHE A 518 3.00 24.02 -27.18
N ILE A 519 3.01 22.74 -26.84
CA ILE A 519 3.59 21.68 -27.68
C ILE A 519 2.62 21.25 -28.80
N LEU A 520 1.32 21.13 -28.49
CA LEU A 520 0.32 20.62 -29.44
C LEU A 520 -0.57 21.70 -30.05
N GLY A 521 -0.56 22.93 -29.53
CA GLY A 521 -1.40 24.03 -30.02
C GLY A 521 -2.90 23.78 -29.84
N LYS A 522 -3.29 22.92 -28.88
CA LYS A 522 -4.67 22.49 -28.62
C LYS A 522 -5.09 22.73 -27.18
#